data_AF-A0A0C9TYB2-F1
#
_entry.id   AF-A0A0C9TYB2-F1
#
_cell.length_a   1.000
_cell.length_b   1.000
_cell.length_c   1.000
_cell.angle_alpha   90.00
_cell.angle_beta   90.00
_cell.angle_gamma   90.00
#
_symmetry.space_group_name_H-M   'P 1'
#
loop_
_entity.id
_entity.type
_entity.pdbx_description
1 polymer ?
#
loop_
_entity_poly.entity_id
_entity_poly.type
_entity_poly.pdbx_seq_one_letter_code
_entity_poly.pdbx_strand_id
1 'polypeptide(L)'
;YTDVFDSFCSLLASHSPQAYKTFHHHFGGRTLRSMRDLRFKQPLFEPGFSEKNIARAAETIRRLKYDGPLALSWDDTDLEKALATWKDSDGLWIVLGAAQGPMQVTSIEDVDHLIQDLDAKIDLADKVCYAAVNLADRAGTYPIKP
;
A
#
# COMPACT_ATOMS: atom_id res chain seq x y z
N TYR A 1 25.57 6.41 -3.73
CA TYR A 1 26.35 5.43 -2.96
C TYR A 1 26.40 4.15 -3.77
N THR A 2 27.16 3.14 -3.33
CA THR A 2 27.09 1.81 -3.98
C THR A 2 25.72 1.18 -3.68
N ASP A 3 25.21 0.37 -4.61
CA ASP A 3 23.90 -0.26 -4.46
C ASP A 3 23.81 -1.14 -3.20
N VAL A 4 24.91 -1.80 -2.85
CA VAL A 4 25.02 -2.64 -1.64
C VAL A 4 24.89 -1.79 -0.37
N PHE A 5 25.57 -0.64 -0.32
CA PHE A 5 25.50 0.26 0.82
C PHE A 5 24.11 0.91 0.96
N ASP A 6 23.53 1.36 -0.15
CA ASP A 6 22.17 1.92 -0.16
C ASP A 6 21.12 0.88 0.27
N SER A 7 21.30 -0.38 -0.13
CA SER A 7 20.43 -1.48 0.29
C SER A 7 20.54 -1.76 1.78
N PHE A 8 21.77 -1.77 2.33
CA PHE A 8 22.00 -1.90 3.77
C PHE A 8 21.35 -0.76 4.56
N CYS A 9 21.56 0.49 4.15
CA CYS A 9 20.94 1.66 4.76
C CYS A 9 19.41 1.58 4.75
N SER A 10 18.84 1.16 3.62
CA SER A 10 17.39 1.01 3.45
C SER A 10 16.81 -0.12 4.33
N LEU A 11 17.55 -1.22 4.49
CA LEU A 11 17.18 -2.33 5.36
C LEU A 11 17.22 -1.90 6.83
N LEU A 12 18.31 -1.26 7.25
CA LEU A 12 18.47 -0.76 8.62
C LEU A 12 17.39 0.27 8.97
N ALA A 13 17.08 1.20 8.07
CA ALA A 13 16.02 2.18 8.26
C ALA A 13 14.63 1.55 8.33
N SER A 14 14.39 0.45 7.61
CA SER A 14 13.12 -0.29 7.64
C SER A 14 12.94 -1.06 8.96
N HIS A 15 14.01 -1.63 9.52
CA HIS A 15 13.94 -2.34 10.80
C HIS A 15 13.90 -1.40 12.01
N SER A 16 14.73 -0.36 12.01
CA SER A 16 14.79 0.62 13.10
C SER A 16 15.23 1.99 12.57
N PRO A 17 14.28 2.93 12.39
CA PRO A 17 14.61 4.30 12.00
C PRO A 17 15.54 5.00 13.00
N GLN A 18 15.47 4.65 14.29
CA GLN A 18 16.36 5.21 15.30
C GLN A 18 17.79 4.67 15.18
N ALA A 19 17.96 3.35 15.03
CA ALA A 19 19.27 2.77 14.78
C ALA A 19 19.91 3.36 13.51
N TYR A 20 19.10 3.57 12.47
CA TYR A 20 19.56 4.24 11.26
C TYR A 20 20.01 5.68 11.49
N LYS A 21 19.29 6.47 12.30
CA LYS A 21 19.71 7.85 12.62
C LYS A 21 21.07 7.88 13.32
N THR A 22 21.29 6.98 14.28
CA THR A 22 22.59 6.84 14.95
C THR A 22 23.67 6.43 13.96
N PHE A 23 23.42 5.39 13.15
CA PHE A 23 24.36 4.96 12.11
C PHE A 23 24.67 6.10 11.13
N HIS A 24 23.66 6.81 10.64
CA HIS A 24 23.79 7.90 9.69
C HIS A 24 24.62 9.06 10.25
N HIS A 25 24.48 9.36 11.54
CA HIS A 25 25.27 10.39 12.20
C HIS A 25 26.78 10.08 12.21
N HIS A 26 27.15 8.80 12.35
CA HIS A 26 28.55 8.39 12.43
C HIS A 26 29.17 7.97 11.10
N PHE A 27 28.40 7.33 10.22
CA PHE A 27 28.90 6.70 8.99
C PHE A 27 28.38 7.36 7.70
N GLY A 28 27.48 8.35 7.81
CA GLY A 28 26.88 9.02 6.66
C GLY A 28 25.80 8.18 5.97
N GLY A 29 25.57 8.41 4.67
CA GLY A 29 24.52 7.75 3.90
C GLY A 29 23.40 8.69 3.45
N ARG A 30 22.33 8.12 2.88
CA ARG A 30 21.17 8.90 2.45
C ARG A 30 20.30 9.34 3.62
N THR A 31 19.70 10.52 3.53
CA THR A 31 18.72 10.93 4.54
C THR A 31 17.46 10.07 4.45
N LEU A 32 16.74 9.92 5.56
CA LEU A 32 15.44 9.22 5.57
C LEU A 32 14.46 9.78 4.53
N ARG A 33 14.50 11.10 4.33
CA ARG A 33 13.68 11.78 3.31
C ARG A 33 14.05 11.30 1.90
N SER A 34 15.34 11.34 1.56
CA SER A 34 15.81 10.88 0.24
C SER A 34 15.47 9.41 -0.01
N MET A 35 15.56 8.54 1.00
CA MET A 35 15.16 7.14 0.88
C MET A 35 13.66 6.98 0.64
N ARG A 36 12.81 7.81 1.28
CA ARG A 36 11.36 7.83 1.01
C ARG A 36 11.06 8.29 -0.40
N ASP A 37 11.73 9.34 -0.88
CA ASP A 37 11.55 9.86 -2.24
C ASP A 37 11.95 8.82 -3.30
N LEU A 38 12.98 8.03 -3.05
CA LEU A 38 13.37 6.91 -3.93
C LEU A 38 12.37 5.76 -3.87
N ARG A 39 11.87 5.43 -2.68
CA ARG A 39 10.83 4.40 -2.52
C ARG A 39 9.52 4.80 -3.20
N PHE A 40 9.18 6.09 -3.20
CA PHE A 40 8.00 6.60 -3.90
C PHE A 40 8.06 6.40 -5.42
N LYS A 41 9.27 6.37 -6.00
CA LYS A 41 9.48 6.07 -7.42
C LYS A 41 9.38 4.58 -7.74
N GLN A 42 9.37 3.71 -6.73
CA GLN A 42 9.17 2.28 -6.92
C GLN A 42 7.67 1.99 -7.04
N PRO A 43 7.29 0.94 -7.80
CA PRO A 43 5.88 0.58 -7.97
C PRO A 43 5.22 0.29 -6.61
N LEU A 44 4.24 1.12 -6.24
CA LEU A 44 3.47 1.01 -5.01
C LEU A 44 2.43 -0.11 -5.11
N PHE A 45 2.09 -0.74 -3.99
CA PHE A 45 0.94 -1.64 -3.95
C PHE A 45 -0.33 -0.86 -4.24
N GLU A 46 -1.17 -1.41 -5.11
CA GLU A 46 -2.50 -0.86 -5.31
C GLU A 46 -3.40 -1.21 -4.11
N PRO A 47 -4.38 -0.37 -3.75
CA PRO A 47 -5.38 -0.74 -2.76
C PRO A 47 -6.04 -2.08 -3.09
N GLY A 48 -6.15 -2.95 -2.08
CA GLY A 48 -7.00 -4.13 -2.13
C GLY A 48 -6.48 -5.32 -2.91
N PHE A 49 -7.42 -6.22 -3.22
CA PHE A 49 -7.18 -7.39 -4.06
C PHE A 49 -7.03 -6.96 -5.53
N SER A 50 -5.86 -6.42 -5.85
CA SER A 50 -5.50 -6.01 -7.22
C SER A 50 -4.81 -7.12 -7.99
N GLU A 51 -5.19 -7.28 -9.26
CA GLU A 51 -4.53 -8.16 -10.22
C GLU A 51 -3.03 -7.81 -10.37
N LYS A 52 -2.69 -6.52 -10.36
CA LYS A 52 -1.29 -6.07 -10.42
C LYS A 52 -0.50 -6.51 -9.18
N ASN A 53 -1.10 -6.48 -7.99
CA ASN A 53 -0.46 -6.95 -6.77
C ASN A 53 -0.22 -8.48 -6.83
N ILE A 54 -1.21 -9.25 -7.30
CA ILE A 54 -1.09 -10.71 -7.46
C ILE A 54 -0.02 -11.05 -8.49
N ALA A 55 0.00 -10.37 -9.64
CA ALA A 55 1.00 -10.57 -10.68
C ALA A 55 2.43 -10.32 -10.17
N ARG A 56 2.63 -9.27 -9.38
CA ARG A 56 3.92 -8.96 -8.73
C ARG A 56 4.33 -10.02 -7.71
N ALA A 57 3.39 -10.53 -6.92
CA ALA A 57 3.65 -11.62 -5.98
C ALA A 57 4.10 -12.88 -6.75
N ALA A 58 3.39 -13.24 -7.82
CA ALA A 58 3.74 -14.39 -8.66
C ALA A 58 5.11 -14.24 -9.33
N GLU A 59 5.46 -13.04 -9.82
CA GLU A 59 6.78 -12.76 -10.37
C GLU A 59 7.89 -12.89 -9.32
N THR A 60 7.64 -12.40 -8.11
CA THR A 60 8.59 -12.49 -6.99
C THR A 60 8.88 -13.94 -6.63
N ILE A 61 7.85 -14.77 -6.53
CA ILE A 61 7.97 -16.21 -6.24
C ILE A 61 8.78 -16.92 -7.36
N ARG A 62 8.48 -16.62 -8.63
CA ARG A 62 9.23 -17.14 -9.78
C ARG A 62 10.72 -16.76 -9.71
N ARG A 63 11.04 -15.51 -9.36
CA ARG A 63 12.43 -15.05 -9.21
C ARG A 63 13.16 -15.75 -8.08
N LEU A 64 12.45 -16.08 -6.99
CA LEU A 64 12.99 -16.86 -5.88
C LEU A 64 13.14 -18.36 -6.20
N LYS A 65 12.65 -18.81 -7.37
CA LYS A 65 12.62 -20.22 -7.78
C LYS A 65 11.95 -21.13 -6.75
N TYR A 66 10.92 -20.61 -6.09
CA TYR A 66 10.16 -21.36 -5.12
C TYR A 66 9.13 -22.25 -5.82
N ASP A 67 9.16 -23.55 -5.52
CA ASP A 67 8.33 -24.60 -6.11
C ASP A 67 7.42 -25.31 -5.08
N GLY A 68 7.45 -24.85 -3.83
CA GLY A 68 6.60 -25.37 -2.75
C GLY A 68 5.14 -24.92 -2.83
N PRO A 69 4.28 -25.47 -1.94
CA PRO A 69 2.88 -25.08 -1.88
C PRO A 69 2.73 -23.62 -1.45
N LEU A 70 1.80 -22.91 -2.09
CA LEU A 70 1.45 -21.54 -1.77
C LEU A 70 0.06 -21.49 -1.14
N ALA A 71 -0.07 -20.77 -0.03
CA ALA A 71 -1.35 -20.45 0.58
C ALA A 71 -1.57 -18.94 0.55
N LEU A 72 -2.79 -18.52 0.21
CA LEU A 72 -3.22 -17.14 0.36
C LEU A 72 -4.06 -17.05 1.63
N SER A 73 -3.65 -16.18 2.55
CA SER A 73 -4.40 -15.86 3.77
C SER A 73 -4.64 -14.35 3.81
N TRP A 74 -5.82 -13.96 4.27
CA TRP A 74 -6.19 -12.57 4.50
C TRP A 74 -6.90 -12.47 5.85
N ASP A 75 -6.68 -11.35 6.53
CA ASP A 75 -7.26 -11.03 7.83
C ASP A 75 -7.64 -9.55 7.87
N ASP A 76 -8.73 -9.24 8.56
CA ASP A 76 -9.21 -7.89 8.76
C ASP A 76 -8.55 -7.31 10.01
N THR A 77 -7.80 -6.22 9.84
CA THR A 77 -7.25 -5.47 10.97
C THR A 77 -8.19 -4.33 11.31
N ASP A 78 -8.62 -4.26 12.58
CA ASP A 78 -9.36 -3.10 13.12
C ASP A 78 -8.47 -1.85 13.02
N LEU A 79 -9.03 -0.76 12.51
CA LEU A 79 -8.33 0.51 12.36
C LEU A 79 -8.92 1.60 13.26
N GLU A 80 -8.07 2.57 13.61
CA GLU A 80 -8.58 3.86 14.06
C GLU A 80 -9.34 4.54 12.92
N LYS A 81 -10.55 5.02 13.20
CA LYS A 81 -11.40 5.73 12.24
C LYS A 81 -10.74 7.05 11.86
N ALA A 82 -10.03 7.06 10.74
CA ALA A 82 -9.34 8.22 10.21
C ALA A 82 -9.29 8.18 8.69
N LEU A 83 -9.25 9.36 8.08
CA LEU A 83 -8.98 9.50 6.66
C LEU A 83 -7.49 9.73 6.44
N ALA A 84 -6.95 9.04 5.46
CA ALA A 84 -5.58 9.24 5.01
C ALA A 84 -5.58 9.55 3.52
N THR A 85 -4.81 10.55 3.13
CA THR A 85 -4.60 10.90 1.73
C THR A 85 -3.23 10.43 1.31
N TRP A 86 -3.15 9.82 0.14
CA TRP A 86 -1.89 9.57 -0.52
C TRP A 86 -1.93 10.05 -1.95
N LYS A 87 -0.75 10.20 -2.55
CA LYS A 87 -0.63 10.47 -3.98
C LYS A 87 -0.04 9.24 -4.65
N ASP A 88 -0.68 8.76 -5.70
CA ASP A 88 -0.15 7.69 -6.53
C ASP A 88 0.98 8.23 -7.45
N SER A 89 1.76 7.30 -7.99
CA SER A 89 2.79 7.50 -9.00
C SER A 89 2.30 8.24 -10.25
N ASP A 90 1.03 8.06 -10.65
CA ASP A 90 0.38 8.77 -11.76
C ASP A 90 -0.09 10.20 -11.37
N GLY A 91 0.13 10.60 -10.13
CA GLY A 91 -0.20 11.94 -9.63
C GLY A 91 -1.64 12.11 -9.16
N LEU A 92 -2.45 11.05 -9.19
CA LEU A 92 -3.79 11.01 -8.62
C LEU A 92 -3.73 10.96 -7.10
N TRP A 93 -4.65 11.65 -6.43
CA TRP A 93 -4.84 11.52 -5.00
C TRP A 93 -5.77 10.34 -4.72
N ILE A 94 -5.45 9.55 -3.70
CA ILE A 94 -6.32 8.49 -3.21
C ILE A 94 -6.60 8.79 -1.76
N VAL A 95 -7.89 8.79 -1.43
CA VAL A 95 -8.40 8.92 -0.06
C VAL A 95 -8.75 7.53 0.45
N LEU A 96 -8.16 7.16 1.58
CA LEU A 96 -8.43 5.93 2.32
C LEU A 96 -9.16 6.22 3.62
N GLY A 97 -9.89 5.21 4.12
CA GLY A 97 -10.54 5.26 5.44
C GLY A 97 -12.06 5.47 5.40
N ALA A 98 -12.65 5.58 4.21
CA ALA A 98 -14.10 5.62 4.02
C ALA A 98 -14.68 4.20 3.89
N ALA A 99 -15.91 4.00 4.39
CA ALA A 99 -16.60 2.70 4.33
C ALA A 99 -16.86 2.20 2.89
N GLN A 100 -16.91 3.11 1.91
CA GLN A 100 -17.10 2.80 0.49
C GLN A 100 -15.81 2.32 -0.20
N GLY A 101 -14.68 2.28 0.52
CA GLY A 101 -13.38 1.88 0.00
C GLY A 101 -12.53 3.07 -0.49
N PRO A 102 -11.42 2.78 -1.19
CA PRO A 102 -10.49 3.80 -1.67
C PRO A 102 -11.15 4.69 -2.74
N MET A 103 -11.11 6.01 -2.52
CA MET A 103 -11.67 7.00 -3.46
C MET A 103 -10.54 7.70 -4.21
N GLN A 104 -10.68 7.84 -5.52
CA GLN A 104 -9.69 8.55 -6.35
C GLN A 104 -10.13 9.98 -6.62
N VAL A 105 -9.19 10.89 -6.53
CA VAL A 105 -9.42 12.33 -6.59
C VAL A 105 -8.33 12.99 -7.44
N THR A 106 -8.72 13.95 -8.28
CA THR A 106 -7.81 14.58 -9.26
C THR A 106 -7.05 15.79 -8.71
N SER A 107 -7.56 16.46 -7.69
CA SER A 107 -6.95 17.64 -7.09
C SER A 107 -7.04 17.62 -5.56
N ILE A 108 -6.32 18.51 -4.88
CA ILE A 108 -6.36 18.59 -3.42
C ILE A 108 -7.62 19.34 -2.95
N GLU A 109 -8.13 20.25 -3.76
CA GLU A 109 -9.36 20.98 -3.54
C GLU A 109 -10.57 20.03 -3.54
N ASP A 110 -10.55 19.04 -4.44
CA ASP A 110 -11.55 17.97 -4.46
C ASP A 110 -11.49 17.09 -3.20
N VAL A 111 -10.31 16.95 -2.57
CA VAL A 111 -10.17 16.23 -1.30
C VAL A 111 -10.83 17.01 -0.16
N ASP A 112 -10.65 18.33 -0.12
CA ASP A 112 -11.28 19.18 0.88
C ASP A 112 -12.82 19.16 0.76
N HIS A 113 -13.34 19.15 -0.48
CA HIS A 113 -14.77 18.97 -0.73
C HIS A 113 -15.27 17.60 -0.27
N LEU A 114 -14.49 16.55 -0.50
CA LEU A 114 -14.82 15.20 -0.05
C LEU A 114 -14.87 15.13 1.49
N ILE A 115 -13.93 15.78 2.18
CA ILE A 115 -13.91 15.89 3.65
C ILE A 115 -15.11 16.68 4.18
N GLN A 116 -15.58 17.71 3.46
CA GLN A 116 -16.79 18.44 3.84
C GLN A 116 -18.06 17.61 3.63
N ASP A 117 -18.13 16.81 2.57
CA ASP A 117 -19.26 15.90 2.31
C ASP A 117 -19.29 14.70 3.29
N LEU A 118 -18.13 14.35 3.85
CA LEU A 118 -17.97 13.29 4.85
C LEU A 118 -18.76 13.56 6.14
N ASP A 119 -18.79 14.82 6.61
CA ASP A 119 -19.59 15.23 7.78
C ASP A 119 -21.11 15.05 7.57
N ALA A 120 -21.57 14.92 6.31
CA ALA A 120 -22.98 14.82 5.98
C ALA A 120 -23.44 13.41 5.57
N LYS A 121 -22.58 12.57 4.98
CA LYS A 121 -23.05 11.36 4.26
C LYS A 121 -22.10 10.15 4.19
N ILE A 122 -20.85 10.23 4.68
CA ILE A 122 -19.89 9.12 4.51
C ILE A 122 -19.42 8.62 5.88
N ASP A 123 -19.71 7.35 6.16
CA ASP A 123 -19.21 6.67 7.35
C ASP A 123 -17.72 6.33 7.22
N LEU A 124 -16.97 6.55 8.29
CA LEU A 124 -15.58 6.12 8.41
C LEU A 124 -15.51 4.61 8.66
N ALA A 125 -14.58 3.96 7.97
CA ALA A 125 -14.32 2.55 8.12
C ALA A 125 -13.65 2.27 9.48
N ASP A 126 -14.23 1.37 10.28
CA ASP A 126 -13.57 0.76 11.45
C ASP A 126 -12.75 -0.48 11.09
N LYS A 127 -12.94 -1.02 9.88
CA LYS A 127 -12.22 -2.17 9.34
C LYS A 127 -11.79 -1.92 7.91
N VAL A 128 -10.64 -2.45 7.51
CA VAL A 128 -10.21 -2.45 6.10
C VAL A 128 -11.01 -3.49 5.31
N CYS A 129 -12.29 -3.23 5.08
CA CYS A 129 -13.10 -4.06 4.21
C CYS A 129 -12.79 -3.71 2.75
N TYR A 130 -12.02 -4.56 2.07
CA TYR A 130 -12.07 -4.61 0.61
C TYR A 130 -13.32 -5.40 0.24
N ALA A 131 -14.44 -4.71 0.01
CA ALA A 131 -15.52 -5.31 -0.75
C ALA A 131 -14.90 -5.79 -2.07
N ALA A 132 -14.90 -7.11 -2.28
CA ALA A 132 -14.51 -7.70 -3.53
C ALA A 132 -15.32 -7.00 -4.63
N VAL A 133 -14.67 -6.15 -5.42
CA VAL A 133 -15.23 -5.77 -6.72
C VAL A 133 -15.45 -7.10 -7.42
N ASN A 134 -16.72 -7.40 -7.72
CA ASN A 134 -17.17 -8.65 -8.32
C ASN A 134 -16.31 -9.01 -9.55
N LEU A 135 -15.25 -9.78 -9.32
CA LEU A 135 -14.52 -10.50 -10.36
C LEU A 135 -15.34 -11.71 -10.88
N ALA A 136 -16.52 -11.94 -10.30
CA ALA A 136 -17.45 -13.00 -10.69
C ALA A 136 -18.20 -12.75 -12.01
N ASP A 137 -18.17 -11.55 -12.59
CA ASP A 137 -18.87 -11.29 -13.87
C ASP A 137 -18.07 -11.67 -15.12
N ARG A 138 -16.85 -12.24 -15.00
CA ARG A 138 -16.06 -12.69 -16.17
C ARG A 138 -15.35 -14.03 -16.09
N ALA A 139 -15.48 -14.81 -15.03
CA ALA A 139 -14.95 -16.17 -15.01
C ALA A 139 -15.95 -17.12 -14.36
N GLY A 140 -16.38 -18.11 -15.13
CA GLY A 140 -17.42 -19.07 -14.78
C GLY A 140 -17.28 -19.66 -13.38
N THR A 141 -18.42 -19.66 -12.68
CA THR A 141 -18.86 -20.61 -11.66
C THR A 141 -17.84 -21.64 -11.19
N TYR A 142 -17.37 -21.49 -9.95
CA TYR A 142 -17.07 -22.62 -9.08
C TYR A 142 -17.71 -22.40 -7.71
N PRO A 143 -18.55 -23.34 -7.23
CA PRO A 143 -19.21 -23.21 -5.94
C PRO A 143 -18.23 -23.54 -4.81
N ILE A 144 -18.05 -22.61 -3.88
CA ILE A 144 -17.46 -22.91 -2.59
C ILE A 144 -18.62 -23.40 -1.71
N LYS A 145 -18.60 -24.69 -1.36
CA LYS A 145 -19.54 -25.31 -0.40
C LYS A 145 -19.12 -24.98 1.04
N PRO A 146 -20.09 -24.98 1.99
CA PRO A 146 -19.99 -24.34 3.29
C PRO A 146 -18.93 -24.93 4.21
#